data_AF-A0A7C9A7Y5-F1
#
_entry.id   AF-A0A7C9A7Y5-F1
#
_cell.length_a   1.000
_cell.length_b   1.000
_cell.length_c   1.000
_cell.angle_alpha   90.00
_cell.angle_beta   90.00
_cell.angle_gamma   90.00
#
_symmetry.space_group_name_H-M   'P 1'
#
loop_
_entity.id
_entity.type
_entity.pdbx_description
1 polymer ?
#
loop_
_entity_poly.entity_id
_entity_poly.type
_entity_poly.pdbx_seq_one_letter_code
_entity_poly.pdbx_strand_id
1 'polypeptide(L)'
;RTMESKCQVFESFGWDRSHVVCLFRCNPRRLGLGKRNIKAKLNFFMNELGYGPGLIAKHRSLLCFSLEKRVMPRHLVVQLLKEKGLIRKKISFPNALSLPEDKFLRKFILPFLNDVPNLSDIYVNCRLAATKEETVLVSQE
;
A
#
# COMPACT_ATOMS: atom_id res chain seq x y z
N ARG A 1 -9.39 7.45 21.24
CA ARG A 1 -9.05 7.97 19.88
C ARG A 1 -10.35 8.27 19.15
N THR A 2 -10.70 9.54 18.94
CA THR A 2 -11.98 9.95 18.33
C THR A 2 -11.90 9.97 16.80
N MET A 3 -13.05 9.79 16.14
CA MET A 3 -13.17 9.91 14.68
C MET A 3 -12.70 11.28 14.19
N GLU A 4 -12.98 12.34 14.96
CA GLU A 4 -12.54 13.71 14.71
C GLU A 4 -11.04 13.82 14.43
N SER A 5 -10.24 13.25 15.32
CA SER A 5 -8.79 13.30 15.21
C SER A 5 -8.24 12.52 14.01
N LYS A 6 -9.02 11.61 13.43
CA LYS A 6 -8.66 10.93 12.18
C LYS A 6 -9.04 11.80 10.98
N CYS A 7 -10.20 12.45 11.00
CA CYS A 7 -10.60 13.40 9.96
C CYS A 7 -9.57 14.51 9.77
N GLN A 8 -9.09 15.10 10.86
CA GLN A 8 -8.02 16.10 10.84
C GLN A 8 -6.74 15.64 10.14
N VAL A 9 -6.39 14.34 10.27
CA VAL A 9 -5.24 13.77 9.56
C VAL A 9 -5.50 13.68 8.06
N PHE A 10 -6.72 13.40 7.61
CA PHE A 10 -7.02 13.41 6.18
C PHE A 10 -7.11 14.85 5.63
N GLU A 11 -7.72 15.77 6.38
CA GLU A 11 -7.83 17.19 6.03
C GLU A 11 -6.45 17.83 5.85
N SER A 12 -5.46 17.47 6.67
CA SER A 12 -4.08 17.95 6.51
C SER A 12 -3.39 17.46 5.22
N PHE A 13 -3.98 16.50 4.51
CA PHE A 13 -3.54 16.04 3.19
C PHE A 13 -4.49 16.52 2.08
N GLY A 14 -5.33 17.53 2.35
CA GLY A 14 -6.22 18.14 1.37
C GLY A 14 -7.48 17.33 1.07
N TRP A 15 -7.90 16.42 1.95
CA TRP A 15 -9.18 15.74 1.80
C TRP A 15 -10.34 16.60 2.30
N ASP A 16 -11.44 16.56 1.55
CA ASP A 16 -12.71 17.06 2.03
C ASP A 16 -13.31 16.14 3.10
N ARG A 17 -13.85 16.74 4.16
CA ARG A 17 -14.38 16.04 5.32
C ARG A 17 -15.52 15.07 4.96
N SER A 18 -16.39 15.43 4.02
CA SER A 18 -17.50 14.57 3.60
C SER A 18 -16.99 13.30 2.91
N HIS A 19 -15.93 13.40 2.10
CA HIS A 19 -15.26 12.24 1.50
C HIS A 19 -14.63 11.33 2.55
N VAL A 20 -14.03 11.91 3.59
CA VAL A 20 -13.44 11.15 4.69
C VAL A 20 -14.51 10.37 5.45
N VAL A 21 -15.63 11.01 5.80
CA VAL A 21 -16.77 10.34 6.46
C VAL A 21 -17.32 9.21 5.58
N CYS A 22 -17.46 9.45 4.28
CA CYS A 22 -17.90 8.41 3.32
C CYS A 22 -16.95 7.21 3.33
N LEU A 23 -15.63 7.45 3.31
CA LEU A 23 -14.60 6.40 3.36
C LEU A 23 -14.70 5.56 4.65
N PHE A 24 -14.93 6.20 5.80
CA PHE A 24 -15.15 5.51 7.08
C PHE A 24 -16.43 4.68 7.11
N ARG A 25 -17.55 5.20 6.58
CA ARG A 25 -18.83 4.46 6.47
C ARG A 25 -18.71 3.24 5.56
N CYS A 26 -17.93 3.37 4.50
CA CYS A 26 -17.71 2.34 3.50
C CYS A 26 -16.83 1.17 4.01
N ASN A 27 -15.94 1.40 4.97
CA ASN A 27 -15.00 0.40 5.48
C ASN A 27 -14.72 0.52 6.99
N PRO A 28 -15.74 0.45 7.88
CA PRO A 28 -15.58 0.75 9.30
C PRO A 28 -14.61 -0.20 10.01
N ARG A 29 -14.64 -1.50 9.67
CA ARG A 29 -13.78 -2.54 10.28
C ARG A 29 -12.30 -2.40 9.93
N ARG A 30 -11.96 -1.82 8.77
CA ARG A 30 -10.58 -1.80 8.25
C ARG A 30 -9.87 -0.45 8.46
N LEU A 31 -10.61 0.55 8.97
CA LEU A 31 -10.08 1.85 9.37
C LEU A 31 -10.01 2.00 10.91
N GLY A 32 -10.08 0.88 11.64
CA GLY A 32 -9.67 0.77 13.05
C GLY A 32 -8.20 1.13 13.30
N LEU A 33 -7.45 1.39 12.24
CA LEU A 33 -6.08 1.88 12.23
C LEU A 33 -5.90 3.13 13.10
N GLY A 34 -4.75 3.18 13.77
CA GLY A 34 -4.32 4.35 14.49
C GLY A 34 -4.00 5.52 13.57
N LYS A 35 -4.05 6.75 14.11
CA LYS A 35 -3.66 7.98 13.40
C LYS A 35 -2.28 7.86 12.73
N ARG A 36 -1.31 7.25 13.43
CA ARG A 36 0.04 7.00 12.91
C ARG A 36 0.01 6.18 11.62
N ASN A 37 -0.74 5.09 11.59
CA ASN A 37 -0.84 4.23 10.41
C ASN A 37 -1.57 4.93 9.25
N ILE A 38 -2.64 5.69 9.54
CA ILE A 38 -3.34 6.50 8.53
C ILE A 38 -2.36 7.51 7.91
N LYS A 39 -1.63 8.26 8.75
CA LYS A 39 -0.66 9.26 8.28
C LYS A 39 0.45 8.62 7.43
N ALA A 40 0.99 7.48 7.85
CA ALA A 40 2.00 6.75 7.08
C ALA A 40 1.47 6.34 5.70
N LYS A 41 0.23 5.86 5.62
CA LYS A 41 -0.41 5.48 4.34
C LYS A 41 -0.63 6.68 3.43
N LEU A 42 -1.14 7.78 3.98
CA LEU A 42 -1.34 9.01 3.21
C LEU A 42 -0.02 9.58 2.71
N ASN A 43 1.03 9.60 3.54
CA ASN A 43 2.38 10.00 3.11
C ASN A 43 2.84 9.16 1.91
N PHE A 44 2.78 7.83 2.02
CA PHE A 44 3.21 6.96 0.94
C PHE A 44 2.40 7.18 -0.35
N PHE A 45 1.07 7.11 -0.28
CA PHE A 45 0.26 7.21 -1.49
C PHE A 45 0.24 8.63 -2.08
N MET A 46 0.19 9.68 -1.26
CA MET A 46 -0.01 11.04 -1.76
C MET A 46 1.30 11.77 -2.01
N ASN A 47 2.27 11.66 -1.09
CA ASN A 47 3.52 12.41 -1.20
C ASN A 47 4.55 11.64 -2.03
N GLU A 48 4.70 10.32 -1.82
CA GLU A 48 5.68 9.52 -2.57
C GLU A 48 5.15 9.12 -3.95
N LEU A 49 3.90 8.65 -4.04
CA LEU A 49 3.30 8.20 -5.31
C LEU A 49 2.48 9.27 -6.05
N GLY A 50 2.29 10.45 -5.46
CA GLY A 50 1.58 11.56 -6.10
C GLY A 50 0.07 11.33 -6.28
N TYR A 51 -0.56 10.42 -5.52
CA TYR A 51 -1.99 10.15 -5.67
C TYR A 51 -2.84 11.24 -5.04
N GLY A 52 -3.81 11.74 -5.81
CA GLY A 52 -4.81 12.66 -5.29
C GLY A 52 -5.88 11.96 -4.41
N PRO A 53 -6.58 12.70 -3.55
CA PRO A 53 -7.67 12.18 -2.72
C PRO A 53 -8.71 11.38 -3.48
N GLY A 54 -9.14 11.86 -4.66
CA GLY A 54 -10.16 11.21 -5.48
C GLY A 54 -9.77 9.81 -5.97
N LEU A 55 -8.50 9.61 -6.32
CA LEU A 55 -7.99 8.29 -6.74
C LEU A 55 -8.01 7.32 -5.56
N ILE A 56 -7.54 7.75 -4.40
CA ILE A 56 -7.53 6.92 -3.19
C ILE A 56 -8.97 6.62 -2.74
N ALA A 57 -9.89 7.57 -2.84
CA ALA A 57 -11.30 7.37 -2.52
C ALA A 57 -11.94 6.31 -3.45
N LYS A 58 -11.65 6.36 -4.75
CA LYS A 58 -12.08 5.34 -5.74
C LYS A 58 -11.49 3.97 -5.43
N HIS A 59 -10.25 3.93 -4.92
CA HIS A 59 -9.53 2.71 -4.53
C HIS A 59 -9.39 2.59 -3.01
N ARG A 60 -10.49 2.75 -2.26
CA ARG A 60 -10.51 2.71 -0.78
C ARG A 60 -9.86 1.47 -0.13
N SER A 61 -9.72 0.37 -0.86
CA SER A 61 -8.99 -0.83 -0.40
C SER A 61 -7.50 -0.57 -0.16
N LEU A 62 -6.90 0.43 -0.80
CA LEU A 62 -5.49 0.80 -0.62
C LEU A 62 -5.15 1.09 0.83
N LEU A 63 -6.03 1.81 1.51
CA LEU A 63 -5.85 2.15 2.92
C LEU A 63 -6.05 0.94 3.85
N CYS A 64 -6.54 -0.18 3.35
CA CYS A 64 -6.77 -1.40 4.12
C CYS A 64 -5.57 -2.36 4.11
N PHE A 65 -4.65 -2.25 3.15
CA PHE A 65 -3.49 -3.15 3.10
C PHE A 65 -2.40 -2.70 4.08
N SER A 66 -1.58 -3.64 4.57
CA SER A 66 -0.35 -3.28 5.32
C SER A 66 0.64 -2.66 4.34
N LEU A 67 1.26 -1.56 4.75
CA LEU A 67 2.26 -0.90 3.93
C LEU A 67 3.46 -1.83 3.74
N GLU A 68 3.94 -2.34 4.85
CA GLU A 68 5.18 -3.08 5.00
C GLU A 68 5.06 -4.49 4.39
N LYS A 69 3.94 -5.18 4.65
CA LYS A 69 3.77 -6.60 4.24
C LYS A 69 3.20 -6.77 2.82
N ARG A 70 2.56 -5.74 2.25
CA ARG A 70 1.90 -5.84 0.94
C ARG A 70 2.17 -4.67 0.01
N VAL A 71 2.02 -3.43 0.47
CA VAL A 71 2.12 -2.27 -0.45
C VAL A 71 3.56 -2.10 -0.95
N MET A 72 4.54 -2.02 -0.05
CA MET A 72 5.96 -1.82 -0.37
C MET A 72 6.54 -2.97 -1.21
N PRO A 73 6.36 -4.26 -0.85
CA PRO A 73 6.89 -5.36 -1.66
C PRO A 73 6.33 -5.37 -3.08
N ARG A 74 5.04 -5.08 -3.24
CA ARG A 74 4.40 -5.04 -4.56
C ARG A 74 4.74 -3.76 -5.32
N HIS A 75 4.94 -2.65 -4.63
CA HIS A 75 5.42 -1.41 -5.22
C HIS A 75 6.76 -1.62 -5.88
N LEU A 76 7.70 -2.18 -5.12
CA LEU A 76 9.08 -2.39 -5.57
C LEU A 76 9.16 -3.34 -6.77
N VAL A 77 8.40 -4.45 -6.76
CA VAL A 77 8.29 -5.34 -7.93
C VAL A 77 7.74 -4.61 -9.15
N VAL A 78 6.62 -3.90 -9.01
CA VAL A 78 6.00 -3.19 -10.14
C VAL A 78 6.89 -2.07 -10.66
N GLN A 79 7.59 -1.36 -9.79
CA GLN A 79 8.52 -0.30 -10.15
C GLN A 79 9.72 -0.88 -10.92
N LEU A 80 10.37 -1.92 -10.38
CA LEU A 80 11.52 -2.56 -11.01
C LEU A 80 11.20 -3.09 -12.42
N LEU A 81 10.03 -3.70 -12.58
CA LEU A 81 9.58 -4.17 -13.90
C LEU A 81 9.27 -3.03 -14.87
N LYS A 82 8.77 -1.89 -14.39
CA LYS A 82 8.56 -0.69 -15.21
C LYS A 82 9.89 -0.08 -15.65
N GLU A 83 10.87 -0.02 -14.74
CA GLU A 83 12.22 0.50 -15.01
C GLU A 83 12.96 -0.36 -16.03
N LYS A 84 12.82 -1.69 -15.94
CA LYS A 84 13.37 -2.65 -16.93
C LYS A 84 12.57 -2.72 -18.24
N GLY A 85 11.47 -1.97 -18.37
CA GLY A 85 10.62 -1.99 -19.56
C GLY A 85 9.83 -3.28 -19.79
N LEU A 86 9.83 -4.21 -18.83
CA LEU A 86 9.17 -5.52 -18.93
C LEU A 86 7.65 -5.42 -18.82
N ILE A 87 7.14 -4.34 -18.22
CA ILE A 87 5.71 -4.06 -18.14
C ILE A 87 5.38 -2.63 -18.57
N ARG A 88 4.16 -2.44 -19.09
CA ARG A 88 3.69 -1.12 -19.55
C ARG A 88 3.62 -0.13 -18.39
N LYS A 89 4.14 1.09 -18.59
CA LYS A 89 4.07 2.19 -17.62
C LYS A 89 2.64 2.49 -17.13
N LYS A 90 1.64 2.32 -18.01
CA LYS A 90 0.20 2.54 -17.75
C LYS A 90 -0.49 1.49 -16.89
N ILE A 91 0.22 0.48 -16.37
CA ILE A 91 -0.40 -0.48 -15.43
C ILE A 91 -0.84 0.27 -14.17
N SER A 92 -2.13 0.12 -13.86
CA SER A 92 -2.74 0.62 -12.63
C SER A 92 -2.15 -0.11 -11.43
N PHE A 93 -1.29 0.59 -10.68
CA PHE A 93 -0.71 0.08 -9.45
C PHE A 93 -1.78 -0.21 -8.38
N PRO A 94 -2.85 0.60 -8.20
CA PRO A 94 -3.94 0.25 -7.29
C PRO A 94 -4.60 -1.10 -7.60
N ASN A 95 -4.72 -1.44 -8.89
CA ASN A 95 -5.26 -2.73 -9.30
C ASN A 95 -4.27 -3.86 -9.02
N ALA A 96 -2.97 -3.64 -9.25
CA ALA A 96 -1.93 -4.63 -8.90
C ALA A 96 -1.88 -4.92 -7.39
N LEU A 97 -2.04 -3.87 -6.56
CA LEU A 97 -2.11 -4.01 -5.11
C LEU A 97 -3.32 -4.82 -4.62
N SER A 98 -4.45 -4.70 -5.34
CA SER A 98 -5.70 -5.36 -4.96
C SER A 98 -5.78 -6.83 -5.37
N LEU A 99 -4.81 -7.34 -6.14
CA LEU A 99 -4.81 -8.75 -6.55
C LEU A 99 -4.62 -9.69 -5.34
N PRO A 100 -5.30 -10.85 -5.32
CA PRO A 100 -4.89 -11.99 -4.51
C PRO A 100 -3.41 -12.34 -4.70
N GLU A 101 -2.81 -13.00 -3.72
CA GLU A 101 -1.37 -13.28 -3.72
C GLU A 101 -0.95 -14.14 -4.91
N ASP A 102 -1.63 -15.26 -5.13
CA ASP A 102 -1.43 -16.16 -6.26
C ASP A 102 -1.51 -15.44 -7.61
N LYS A 103 -2.50 -14.55 -7.76
CA LYS A 103 -2.67 -13.76 -8.99
C LYS A 103 -1.58 -12.71 -9.17
N PHE A 104 -1.09 -12.12 -8.08
CA PHE A 104 0.03 -11.19 -8.14
C PHE A 104 1.30 -11.91 -8.59
N LEU A 105 1.63 -13.05 -7.98
CA LEU A 105 2.81 -13.86 -8.32
C LEU A 105 2.79 -14.31 -9.78
N ARG A 106 1.66 -14.88 -10.24
CA ARG A 106 1.49 -15.36 -11.62
C ARG A 106 1.60 -14.24 -12.66
N LYS A 107 1.26 -13.01 -12.30
CA LYS A 107 1.23 -11.88 -13.24
C LYS A 107 2.50 -11.03 -13.23
N PHE A 108 3.13 -10.87 -12.07
CA PHE A 108 4.21 -9.92 -11.87
C PHE A 108 5.52 -10.55 -11.40
N ILE A 109 5.57 -11.84 -11.08
CA ILE A 109 6.83 -12.48 -10.66
C ILE A 109 7.20 -13.61 -11.62
N LEU A 110 6.38 -14.65 -11.68
CA LEU A 110 6.69 -15.87 -12.45
C LEU A 110 7.06 -15.61 -13.92
N PRO A 111 6.38 -14.71 -14.66
CA PRO A 111 6.72 -14.47 -16.07
C PRO A 111 8.09 -13.83 -16.30
N PHE A 112 8.68 -13.21 -15.28
CA PHE A 112 9.88 -12.37 -15.40
C PHE A 112 11.09 -12.95 -14.66
N LEU A 113 11.03 -14.21 -14.20
CA LEU A 113 12.14 -14.85 -13.50
C LEU A 113 13.36 -15.07 -14.40
N ASN A 114 13.18 -15.20 -15.71
CA ASN A 114 14.30 -15.29 -16.65
C ASN A 114 14.97 -13.92 -16.87
N ASP A 115 14.18 -12.84 -16.94
CA ASP A 115 14.68 -11.48 -17.14
C ASP A 115 15.26 -10.87 -15.85
N VAL A 116 14.73 -11.29 -14.70
CA VAL A 116 15.11 -10.82 -13.37
C VAL A 116 15.20 -12.02 -12.41
N PRO A 117 16.33 -12.76 -12.41
CA PRO A 117 16.49 -14.00 -11.65
C PRO A 117 16.23 -13.87 -10.14
N ASN A 118 16.55 -12.71 -9.55
CA ASN A 118 16.37 -12.44 -8.12
C ASN A 118 15.01 -11.79 -7.77
N LEU A 119 14.06 -11.69 -8.70
CA LEU A 119 12.78 -10.99 -8.48
C LEU A 119 11.95 -11.61 -7.35
N SER A 120 11.96 -12.95 -7.24
CA SER A 120 11.27 -13.67 -6.17
C SER A 120 11.89 -13.34 -4.80
N ASP A 121 13.23 -13.37 -4.71
CA ASP A 121 13.95 -13.08 -3.47
C ASP A 121 13.73 -11.63 -3.04
N ILE A 122 13.77 -10.70 -3.99
CA ILE A 122 13.45 -9.29 -3.74
C ILE A 122 12.05 -9.15 -3.10
N TYR A 123 11.05 -9.83 -3.66
CA TYR A 123 9.69 -9.78 -3.14
C TYR A 123 9.58 -10.39 -1.74
N VAL A 124 10.17 -11.56 -1.52
CA VAL A 124 10.14 -12.26 -0.23
C VAL A 124 10.92 -11.49 0.84
N ASN A 125 12.13 -11.02 0.54
CA ASN A 125 12.96 -10.26 1.48
C ASN A 125 12.30 -8.96 1.90
N CYS A 126 11.67 -8.23 0.97
CA CYS A 126 10.91 -7.03 1.31
C CYS A 126 9.74 -7.34 2.26
N ARG A 127 9.06 -8.48 2.08
CA ARG A 127 7.99 -8.95 2.99
C ARG A 127 8.51 -9.38 4.36
N LEU A 128 9.70 -9.97 4.43
CA LEU A 128 10.31 -10.46 5.68
C LEU A 128 10.99 -9.36 6.50
N ALA A 129 11.53 -8.32 5.85
CA ALA A 129 12.02 -7.14 6.55
C ALA A 129 10.92 -6.51 7.43
N ALA A 130 9.68 -6.49 6.91
CA ALA A 130 8.50 -6.03 7.62
C ALA A 130 8.12 -6.88 8.86
N THR A 131 8.55 -8.14 8.95
CA THR A 131 8.25 -9.00 10.12
C THR A 131 9.32 -8.90 11.21
N LYS A 132 10.56 -8.54 10.86
CA LYS A 132 11.66 -8.42 11.82
C LYS A 132 11.55 -7.16 12.68
N GLU A 133 11.03 -6.06 12.14
CA GLU A 133 10.77 -4.84 12.92
C GLU A 133 9.63 -5.03 13.95
N GLU A 134 8.67 -5.93 13.70
CA GLU A 134 7.64 -6.29 14.68
C GLU A 134 8.20 -7.16 15.83
N THR A 135 9.26 -7.95 15.61
CA THR A 135 9.82 -8.83 16.67
C THR A 135 10.64 -8.07 17.69
N VAL A 136 11.32 -6.98 17.28
CA VAL A 136 12.12 -6.13 18.18
C VAL A 136 11.24 -5.29 19.12
N LEU A 137 10.02 -4.94 18.70
CA LEU A 137 9.07 -4.15 19.51
C LEU A 137 8.25 -4.96 20.52
N VAL A 138 8.18 -6.29 20.36
CA VAL A 138 7.44 -7.19 21.29
C VAL A 138 8.35 -7.74 22.41
N SER A 139 9.66 -7.52 22.32
CA SER A 139 10.63 -7.89 23.38
C SER A 139 10.95 -6.73 24.34
N GLN A 140 10.19 -5.64 24.31
CA GLN A 140 10.31 -4.50 25.23
C GLN A 140 8.99 -4.13 25.92
N GLU A 141 8.00 -5.02 25.94
CA GLU A 141 6.84 -4.93 26.84
C GLU A 141 6.95 -5.95 27.98
#